data_AF-A0A7Y0SM94-F1
#
_entry.id   AF-A0A7Y0SM94-F1
#
_cell.length_a   1.000
_cell.length_b   1.000
_cell.length_c   1.000
_cell.angle_alpha   90.00
_cell.angle_beta   90.00
_cell.angle_gamma   90.00
#
_symmetry.space_group_name_H-M   'P 1'
#
loop_
_entity.id
_entity.type
_entity.pdbx_description
1 polymer ?
#
loop_
_entity_poly.entity_id
_entity_poly.type
_entity_poly.pdbx_seq_one_letter_code
_entity_poly.pdbx_strand_id
1 'polypeptide(L)'
;DYTLMVQDRHTDGDLVIYGTNHVSNNIRTVISQYDPRTRPWYKPVAESQNATWSEIYTNADERQDITLSAMTPVYKHDQFAGVLVTDIRINTFNEFLRELKYNTKASVYIMDPDHRLIAHSGPGSV
;
A
#
# COMPACT_ATOMS: atom_id res chain seq x y z
N ASP A 1 -4.36 2.32 -17.59
CA ASP A 1 -3.60 3.57 -17.46
C ASP A 1 -3.02 3.73 -16.07
N TYR A 2 -1.77 4.18 -15.99
CA TYR A 2 -1.05 4.44 -14.74
C TYR A 2 -1.21 5.90 -14.32
N THR A 3 -1.17 6.14 -13.01
CA THR A 3 -1.16 7.46 -12.40
C THR A 3 0.17 7.69 -11.70
N LEU A 4 0.59 8.95 -11.63
CA LEU A 4 1.77 9.37 -10.88
C LEU A 4 1.32 10.31 -9.77
N MET A 5 1.78 10.07 -8.55
CA MET A 5 1.57 10.93 -7.40
C MET A 5 2.92 11.54 -7.02
N VAL A 6 3.01 12.86 -6.98
CA VAL A 6 4.25 13.58 -6.62
C VAL A 6 3.95 14.59 -5.54
N GLN A 7 4.82 14.63 -4.53
CA GLN A 7 4.87 15.70 -3.55
C GLN A 7 6.35 16.05 -3.34
N ASP A 8 6.78 17.17 -3.92
CA ASP A 8 8.16 17.64 -3.82
C ASP A 8 8.23 19.17 -3.93
N ARG A 9 9.42 19.72 -4.20
CA ARG A 9 9.60 21.17 -4.35
C ARG A 9 8.91 21.74 -5.60
N HIS A 10 8.67 20.95 -6.64
CA HIS A 10 8.01 21.40 -7.87
C HIS A 10 6.49 21.53 -7.69
N THR A 11 5.93 20.86 -6.69
CA THR A 11 4.51 20.92 -6.35
C THR A 11 4.22 21.87 -5.18
N ASP A 12 5.20 22.71 -4.79
CA ASP A 12 5.14 23.59 -3.62
C ASP A 12 4.77 22.85 -2.32
N GLY A 13 5.07 21.55 -2.24
CA GLY A 13 4.75 20.70 -1.10
C GLY A 13 3.32 20.13 -1.10
N ASP A 14 2.49 20.42 -2.09
CA ASP A 14 1.19 19.76 -2.26
C ASP A 14 1.35 18.39 -2.92
N LEU A 15 0.48 17.44 -2.60
CA LEU A 15 0.44 16.15 -3.29
C LEU A 15 -0.38 16.30 -4.57
N VAL A 16 0.27 16.16 -5.71
CA VAL A 16 -0.35 16.27 -7.04
C VAL A 16 -0.48 14.89 -7.68
N ILE A 17 -1.69 14.55 -8.14
CA ILE A 17 -2.00 13.31 -8.83
C ILE A 17 -2.15 13.58 -10.32
N TYR A 18 -1.25 13.03 -11.12
CA TYR A 18 -1.28 13.09 -12.58
C TYR A 18 -1.97 11.85 -13.15
N GLY A 19 -2.77 12.05 -14.20
CA GLY A 19 -3.41 10.97 -14.96
C GLY A 19 -2.48 10.22 -15.91
N THR A 20 -1.17 10.40 -15.77
CA THR A 20 -0.09 9.84 -16.56
C THR A 20 0.97 9.24 -15.62
N ASN A 21 1.90 8.45 -16.16
CA ASN A 21 3.05 7.91 -15.42
C ASN A 21 4.25 8.89 -15.30
N HIS A 22 4.07 10.13 -15.74
CA HIS A 22 5.07 11.21 -15.71
C HIS A 22 4.36 12.52 -15.35
N VAL A 23 5.11 13.50 -14.85
CA VAL A 23 4.60 14.86 -14.61
C VAL A 23 4.09 15.43 -15.93
N SER A 24 2.83 15.87 -15.95
CA SER A 24 2.18 16.37 -17.15
C SER A 24 1.11 17.41 -16.80
N ASN A 25 0.46 17.98 -17.83
CA ASN A 25 -0.67 18.89 -17.64
C ASN A 25 -1.98 18.14 -17.34
N ASN A 26 -1.99 16.80 -17.34
CA ASN A 26 -3.16 15.99 -17.00
C ASN A 26 -3.26 15.82 -15.47
N ILE A 27 -3.56 16.90 -14.76
CA ILE A 27 -3.75 16.89 -13.30
C ILE A 27 -5.15 16.39 -12.98
N ARG A 28 -5.26 15.34 -12.16
CA ARG A 28 -6.53 14.80 -11.65
C ARG A 28 -6.93 15.44 -10.33
N THR A 29 -5.98 15.60 -9.43
CA THR A 29 -6.23 16.08 -8.06
C THR A 29 -5.01 16.80 -7.52
N VAL A 30 -5.25 17.78 -6.65
CA VAL A 30 -4.25 18.42 -5.81
C VAL A 30 -4.73 18.31 -4.37
N ILE A 31 -3.89 17.78 -3.48
CA ILE A 31 -4.20 17.61 -2.06
C ILE A 31 -3.18 18.44 -1.28
N SER A 32 -3.65 19.55 -0.72
CA SER A 32 -2.81 20.40 0.11
C SER A 32 -2.62 19.82 1.50
N GLN A 33 -1.49 20.13 2.13
CA GLN A 33 -1.17 19.72 3.51
C GLN A 33 -1.16 18.19 3.75
N TYR A 34 -0.95 17.40 2.70
CA TYR A 34 -0.78 15.95 2.85
C TYR A 34 0.55 15.64 3.55
N ASP A 35 0.52 14.89 4.65
CA ASP A 35 1.75 14.44 5.32
C ASP A 35 1.86 12.91 5.28
N PRO A 36 2.69 12.33 4.38
CA PRO A 36 2.87 10.88 4.29
C PRO A 36 3.42 10.26 5.59
N ARG A 37 4.11 11.05 6.43
CA ARG A 37 4.75 10.55 7.66
C ARG A 37 3.75 10.24 8.77
N THR A 38 2.53 10.76 8.65
CA THR A 38 1.43 10.46 9.58
C THR A 38 0.65 9.20 9.19
N ARG A 39 0.92 8.64 8.01
CA ARG A 39 0.20 7.48 7.49
C ARG A 39 0.63 6.21 8.24
N PRO A 40 -0.30 5.23 8.39
CA PRO A 40 -0.04 4.00 9.14
C PRO A 40 1.15 3.20 8.60
N TRP A 41 1.52 3.41 7.34
CA TRP A 41 2.63 2.72 6.70
C TRP A 41 4.02 3.34 6.95
N TYR A 42 4.11 4.61 7.39
CA TYR A 42 5.41 5.28 7.55
C TYR A 42 6.00 5.05 8.94
N LYS A 43 5.24 5.41 9.97
CA LYS A 43 5.73 5.46 11.36
C LYS A 43 6.33 4.14 11.86
N PRO A 44 5.70 2.96 11.67
CA PRO A 44 6.24 1.70 12.19
C PRO A 44 7.63 1.37 11.65
N VAL A 45 7.89 1.66 10.36
CA VAL A 45 9.19 1.40 9.73
C VAL A 45 10.21 2.49 10.07
N ALA A 46 9.78 3.75 10.17
CA ALA A 46 10.67 4.84 10.57
C ALA A 46 11.20 4.65 12.01
N GLU A 47 10.39 4.09 12.91
CA GLU A 47 10.77 3.81 14.29
C GLU A 47 11.60 2.52 14.44
N SER A 48 11.17 1.43 13.79
CA SER A 48 11.84 0.13 13.93
C SER A 48 13.04 -0.07 13.01
N GLN A 49 13.10 0.66 11.90
CA GLN A 49 14.07 0.49 10.81
C GLN A 49 14.15 -0.96 10.29
N ASN A 50 13.06 -1.71 10.42
CA ASN A 50 12.92 -3.09 9.93
C ASN A 50 11.84 -3.16 8.86
N ALA A 51 12.03 -4.06 7.89
CA ALA A 51 10.98 -4.39 6.95
C ALA A 51 9.84 -5.11 7.67
N THR A 52 8.60 -4.70 7.41
CA THR A 52 7.41 -5.29 8.03
C THR A 52 6.17 -5.13 7.15
N TRP A 53 5.14 -5.91 7.45
CA TRP A 53 3.81 -5.74 6.87
C TRP A 53 3.03 -4.69 7.65
N SER A 54 2.17 -3.94 6.94
CA SER A 54 1.22 -3.04 7.57
C SER A 54 0.08 -3.81 8.23
N GLU A 55 -0.65 -3.13 9.10
CA GLU A 55 -2.04 -3.48 9.38
C GLU A 55 -2.90 -3.35 8.10
N ILE A 56 -4.09 -3.94 8.07
CA ILE A 56 -5.06 -3.65 7.00
C ILE A 56 -5.48 -2.18 7.12
N TYR A 57 -5.43 -1.44 6.01
CA TYR A 57 -5.92 -0.07 5.96
C TYR A 57 -6.54 0.28 4.60
N THR A 58 -7.26 1.39 4.57
CA THR A 58 -7.84 1.94 3.35
C THR A 58 -6.87 2.96 2.72
N ASN A 59 -6.57 2.77 1.44
CA ASN A 59 -5.71 3.68 0.70
C ASN A 59 -6.28 5.10 0.65
N ALA A 60 -5.42 6.12 0.64
CA ALA A 60 -5.82 7.53 0.63
C ALA A 60 -6.16 8.07 -0.78
N ASP A 61 -6.10 7.22 -1.80
CA ASP A 61 -6.37 7.59 -3.18
C ASP A 61 -7.87 7.58 -3.50
N GLU A 62 -8.23 7.97 -4.73
CA GLU A 62 -9.62 7.97 -5.19
C GLU A 62 -10.30 6.59 -5.14
N ARG A 63 -9.53 5.51 -5.07
CA ARG A 63 -10.05 4.14 -5.13
C ARG A 63 -10.39 3.58 -3.76
N GLN A 64 -9.77 4.11 -2.69
CA GLN A 64 -10.06 3.72 -1.31
C GLN A 64 -10.03 2.20 -1.11
N ASP A 65 -9.03 1.55 -1.70
CA ASP A 65 -8.93 0.09 -1.63
C ASP A 65 -8.48 -0.39 -0.25
N ILE A 66 -9.09 -1.48 0.21
CA ILE A 66 -8.65 -2.23 1.39
C ILE A 66 -7.37 -2.97 1.03
N THR A 67 -6.28 -2.61 1.70
CA THR A 67 -4.93 -2.94 1.28
C THR A 67 -4.11 -3.46 2.46
N LEU A 68 -3.21 -4.38 2.13
CA LEU A 68 -2.10 -4.80 2.97
C LEU A 68 -0.81 -4.41 2.26
N SER A 69 0.12 -3.77 2.97
CA SER A 69 1.33 -3.23 2.34
C SER A 69 2.60 -3.85 2.91
N ALA A 70 3.53 -4.17 2.00
CA ALA A 70 4.91 -4.47 2.37
C ALA A 70 5.69 -3.16 2.51
N MET A 71 6.33 -2.95 3.66
CA MET A 71 6.98 -1.69 4.01
C MET A 71 8.45 -1.93 4.32
N THR A 72 9.33 -1.13 3.73
CA THR A 72 10.79 -1.32 3.82
C THR A 72 11.50 0.02 4.07
N PRO A 73 12.47 0.08 5.00
CA PRO A 73 13.27 1.28 5.19
C PRO A 73 14.19 1.52 3.98
N VAL A 74 14.35 2.78 3.59
CA VAL A 74 15.26 3.22 2.54
C VAL A 74 16.44 3.93 3.18
N TYR A 75 17.66 3.61 2.73
CA TYR A 75 18.88 4.20 3.23
C TYR A 75 19.64 4.96 2.14
N LYS A 76 20.30 6.05 2.52
CA LYS A 76 21.22 6.81 1.67
C LYS A 76 22.51 7.07 2.45
N HIS A 77 23.64 6.56 1.95
CA HIS A 77 24.93 6.61 2.67
C HIS A 77 24.80 6.08 4.11
N ASP A 78 24.18 4.91 4.26
CA ASP A 78 23.91 4.24 5.55
C ASP A 78 23.06 5.03 6.55
N GLN A 79 22.44 6.13 6.11
CA GLN A 79 21.49 6.91 6.90
C GLN A 79 20.07 6.65 6.43
N PHE A 80 19.14 6.50 7.38
CA PHE A 80 17.71 6.37 7.07
C PHE A 80 17.22 7.58 6.28
N ALA A 81 16.66 7.33 5.09
CA ALA A 81 16.20 8.35 4.15
C ALA A 81 14.67 8.38 4.02
N GLY A 82 13.97 7.29 4.39
CA GLY A 82 12.51 7.21 4.33
C GLY A 82 12.00 5.78 4.28
N VAL A 83 10.75 5.62 3.86
CA VAL A 83 10.05 4.34 3.78
C VAL A 83 9.55 4.13 2.37
N LEU A 84 9.82 2.95 1.80
CA LEU A 84 9.20 2.45 0.58
C LEU A 84 8.03 1.55 0.98
N VAL A 85 6.90 1.71 0.28
CA VAL A 85 5.68 0.93 0.50
C VAL A 85 5.23 0.32 -0.82
N THR A 86 4.84 -0.95 -0.78
CA THR A 86 4.18 -1.65 -1.88
C THR A 86 2.81 -2.11 -1.42
N ASP A 87 1.77 -1.52 -2.00
CA ASP A 87 0.38 -1.79 -1.69
C ASP A 87 -0.15 -2.99 -2.48
N ILE A 88 -0.75 -3.94 -1.76
CA ILE A 88 -1.40 -5.12 -2.35
C ILE A 88 -2.86 -5.14 -1.89
N ARG A 89 -3.78 -5.13 -2.85
CA ARG A 89 -5.23 -5.23 -2.57
C ARG A 89 -5.51 -6.58 -1.92
N ILE A 90 -6.36 -6.59 -0.90
CA ILE A 90 -6.76 -7.85 -0.24
C ILE A 90 -7.37 -8.85 -1.24
N ASN A 91 -8.09 -8.36 -2.24
CA ASN A 91 -8.68 -9.22 -3.28
C ASN A 91 -7.63 -10.03 -4.07
N THR A 92 -6.41 -9.51 -4.25
CA THR A 92 -5.32 -10.23 -4.93
C THR A 92 -4.92 -11.49 -4.13
N PHE A 93 -4.89 -11.41 -2.80
CA PHE A 93 -4.65 -12.58 -1.96
C PHE A 93 -5.80 -13.60 -2.05
N ASN A 94 -7.05 -13.14 -2.03
CA ASN A 94 -8.21 -14.02 -2.17
C ASN A 94 -8.24 -14.77 -3.51
N GLU A 95 -7.89 -14.09 -4.60
CA GLU A 95 -7.75 -14.70 -5.93
C GLU A 95 -6.66 -15.78 -5.95
N PHE A 96 -5.48 -15.46 -5.42
CA PHE A 96 -4.38 -16.42 -5.30
C PHE A 96 -4.76 -17.66 -4.48
N LEU A 97 -5.39 -17.47 -3.31
CA LEU A 97 -5.79 -18.58 -2.44
C LEU A 97 -6.92 -19.44 -3.06
N ARG A 98 -7.84 -18.82 -3.81
CA ARG A 98 -8.86 -19.55 -4.57
C ARG A 98 -8.25 -20.43 -5.65
N GLU A 99 -7.26 -19.94 -6.37
CA GLU A 99 -6.52 -20.72 -7.37
C GLU A 99 -5.80 -21.90 -6.71
N LEU A 100 -5.14 -21.66 -5.57
CA LEU A 100 -4.51 -22.72 -4.79
C LEU A 100 -5.50 -23.81 -4.35
N LYS A 101 -6.70 -23.43 -3.88
CA LYS A 101 -7.77 -24.38 -3.55
C LYS A 101 -8.26 -25.15 -4.76
N TYR A 102 -8.41 -24.52 -5.92
CA TYR A 102 -8.83 -25.20 -7.15
C TYR A 102 -7.84 -26.32 -7.51
N ASN A 103 -6.54 -26.04 -7.41
CA ASN A 103 -5.45 -26.95 -7.77
C ASN A 103 -5.21 -28.05 -6.73
N THR A 104 -5.37 -27.77 -5.44
CA THR A 104 -5.00 -28.70 -4.34
C THR A 104 -6.20 -29.34 -3.64
N LYS A 105 -7.40 -28.79 -3.82
CA LYS A 105 -8.62 -29.09 -3.04
C LYS A 105 -8.51 -28.76 -1.55
N ALA A 106 -7.45 -28.10 -1.09
CA ALA A 106 -7.29 -27.67 0.28
C ALA A 106 -8.02 -26.34 0.54
N SER A 107 -8.60 -26.20 1.73
CA SER A 107 -9.07 -24.89 2.24
C SER A 107 -7.93 -24.18 2.93
N VAL A 108 -7.56 -23.00 2.40
CA VAL A 108 -6.46 -22.17 2.89
C VAL A 108 -6.98 -20.80 3.31
N TYR A 109 -6.39 -20.26 4.38
CA TYR A 109 -6.66 -18.94 4.94
C TYR A 109 -5.35 -18.31 5.45
N ILE A 110 -5.31 -16.98 5.49
CA ILE A 110 -4.23 -16.19 6.07
C ILE A 110 -4.83 -15.40 7.24
N MET A 111 -4.19 -15.46 8.40
CA MET A 111 -4.54 -14.67 9.57
C MET A 111 -3.32 -13.88 10.04
N ASP A 112 -3.57 -12.80 10.75
CA ASP A 112 -2.53 -12.05 11.44
C ASP A 112 -2.29 -12.57 12.88
N PRO A 113 -1.33 -11.99 13.62
CA PRO A 113 -1.05 -12.38 15.00
C PRO A 113 -2.21 -12.17 15.99
N ASP A 114 -3.18 -11.31 15.67
CA ASP A 114 -4.38 -11.05 16.48
C ASP A 114 -5.56 -11.95 16.11
N HIS A 115 -5.32 -12.98 15.30
CA HIS A 115 -6.32 -13.94 14.79
C HIS A 115 -7.42 -13.31 13.92
N ARG A 116 -7.16 -12.14 13.31
CA ARG A 116 -8.06 -11.59 12.31
C ARG A 116 -7.81 -12.26 10.96
N LEU A 117 -8.88 -12.53 10.22
CA LEU A 117 -8.81 -13.11 8.88
C LEU A 117 -8.37 -12.05 7.88
N ILE A 118 -7.26 -12.31 7.18
CA ILE A 118 -6.71 -11.41 6.15
C ILE A 118 -7.19 -11.80 4.76
N ALA A 119 -7.19 -13.10 4.45
CA ALA A 119 -7.61 -13.63 3.16
C ALA A 119 -8.06 -15.09 3.28
N HIS A 120 -8.94 -15.54 2.38
CA HIS A 120 -9.42 -16.92 2.36
C HIS A 120 -9.70 -17.46 0.95
N SER A 121 -9.62 -18.78 0.82
CA SER A 121 -9.97 -19.52 -0.41
C SER A 121 -11.46 -19.85 -0.59
N GLY A 122 -12.31 -19.51 0.39
CA GLY A 122 -13.76 -19.68 0.33
C GLY A 122 -14.46 -18.74 -0.66
N PRO A 123 -15.75 -18.98 -0.96
CA PRO A 123 -16.58 -18.01 -1.68
C PRO A 123 -16.81 -16.76 -0.81
N GLY A 124 -16.81 -15.58 -1.43
CA GLY A 124 -17.02 -14.29 -0.75
C GLY A 124 -15.76 -13.43 -0.65
N SER A 125 -15.93 -12.20 -0.14
CA SER A 125 -14.85 -11.32 0.30
C SER A 125 -14.71 -11.38 1.81
N VAL A 126 -13.51 -11.05 2.31
CA VAL A 126 -13.30 -10.66 3.70
C VAL A 126 -13.96 -9.32 3.96
#